data_AF-A0A847H903-F1
#
_entry.id   AF-A0A847H903-F1
#
_cell.length_a   1.000
_cell.length_b   1.000
_cell.length_c   1.000
_cell.angle_alpha   90.00
_cell.angle_beta   90.00
_cell.angle_gamma   90.00
#
_symmetry.space_group_name_H-M   'P 1'
#
loop_
_entity.id
_entity.type
_entity.pdbx_description
1 polymer ?
#
loop_
_entity_poly.entity_id
_entity_poly.type
_entity_poly.pdbx_seq_one_letter_code
_entity_poly.pdbx_strand_id
1 'polypeptide(L)' 'QQLGRVASAVTVRVESVRPDGSRKVVSHFNKQYKGHLARVLALSPVAAEDAAGVAAIAADAGLTVEQDSGTALTLVV' A
#
# COMPACT_ATOMS: atom_id res chain seq x y z
N GLN A 1 9.47 -4.53 -18.49
CA GLN A 1 8.94 -3.30 -19.12
C GLN A 1 8.80 -2.26 -18.02
N GLN A 2 9.53 -1.13 -18.09
CA GLN A 2 9.32 -0.02 -17.15
C GLN A 2 8.17 0.82 -17.68
N LEU A 3 7.06 0.84 -16.95
CA LEU A 3 5.99 1.81 -17.17
C LEU A 3 6.59 3.20 -16.93
N GLY A 4 6.26 4.19 -17.77
CA GLY A 4 6.78 5.56 -17.64
C GLY A 4 6.48 6.16 -16.26
N ARG A 5 7.35 7.05 -15.77
CA ARG A 5 7.14 7.69 -14.46
C ARG A 5 5.92 8.62 -14.52
N VAL A 6 4.97 8.41 -13.62
CA VAL A 6 3.85 9.32 -13.37
C VAL A 6 4.15 10.05 -12.07
N ALA A 7 4.17 11.38 -12.08
CA ALA A 7 4.60 12.19 -10.94
C ALA A 7 3.74 11.96 -9.69
N SER A 8 2.44 11.71 -9.88
CA SER A 8 1.48 11.44 -8.81
C SER A 8 1.33 9.95 -8.46
N ALA A 9 2.17 9.06 -9.02
CA ALA A 9 2.03 7.63 -8.74
C ALA A 9 2.31 7.33 -7.25
N VAL A 10 1.35 6.65 -6.62
CA VAL A 10 1.50 6.13 -5.27
C VAL A 10 2.29 4.82 -5.33
N THR A 11 3.44 4.80 -4.65
CA THR A 11 4.30 3.64 -4.56
C THR A 11 4.05 2.90 -3.26
N VAL A 12 3.61 1.64 -3.36
CA VAL A 12 3.37 0.80 -2.19
C VAL A 12 4.52 -0.19 -2.02
N ARG A 13 5.14 -0.20 -0.84
CA ARG A 13 6.02 -1.26 -0.35
C ARG A 13 5.23 -2.15 0.60
N VAL A 14 5.63 -3.42 0.72
CA VAL A 14 4.98 -4.37 1.62
C VAL A 14 6.04 -4.90 2.58
N GLU A 15 5.77 -4.77 3.87
CA GLU A 15 6.66 -5.22 4.94
C GLU A 15 5.92 -6.06 5.95
N SER A 16 6.61 -7.05 6.51
CA SER A 16 6.13 -7.74 7.69
C SER A 16 6.87 -7.30 8.95
N VAL A 17 6.16 -7.30 10.06
CA VAL A 17 6.72 -7.03 11.39
C VAL A 17 7.02 -8.35 12.08
N ARG A 18 8.26 -8.51 12.54
CA ARG A 18 8.67 -9.69 13.31
C ARG A 18 8.32 -9.50 14.79
N PRO A 19 8.30 -10.58 15.60
CA PRO A 19 8.03 -10.48 17.04
C PRO A 19 9.00 -9.55 17.80
N ASP A 20 10.22 -9.36 17.29
CA ASP A 20 11.21 -8.43 17.85
C ASP A 20 11.01 -6.96 17.41
N GLY A 21 9.93 -6.67 16.67
CA GLY A 21 9.60 -5.35 16.13
C GLY A 21 10.35 -4.97 14.86
N SER A 22 11.31 -5.79 14.39
CA SER A 22 12.04 -5.51 13.16
C SER A 22 11.16 -5.73 11.92
N ARG A 23 11.41 -4.94 10.88
CA ARG A 23 10.66 -5.02 9.61
C ARG A 23 11.44 -5.76 8.53
N LYS A 24 10.72 -6.51 7.69
CA LYS A 24 11.29 -7.20 6.53
C LYS A 24 10.40 -7.00 5.31
N VAL A 25 11.01 -6.74 4.14
CA VAL A 25 10.28 -6.74 2.87
C VAL A 25 9.64 -8.11 2.64
N VAL A 26 8.35 -8.09 2.30
CA VAL A 26 7.67 -9.24 1.74
C VAL A 26 7.96 -9.29 0.24
N SER A 27 8.67 -10.33 -0.21
CA SER A 27 8.98 -10.54 -1.63
C SER A 27 8.03 -11.54 -2.30
N HIS A 28 7.79 -12.70 -1.68
CA HIS A 28 7.04 -13.81 -2.27
C HIS A 28 5.54 -13.49 -2.40
N PHE A 29 4.92 -13.01 -1.32
CA PHE A 29 3.50 -12.65 -1.27
C PHE A 29 3.22 -11.18 -1.62
N ASN A 30 4.23 -10.44 -2.11
CA ASN A 30 4.10 -9.02 -2.40
C ASN A 30 2.93 -8.73 -3.35
N LYS A 31 2.83 -9.53 -4.42
CA LYS A 31 1.79 -9.39 -5.44
C LYS A 31 0.40 -9.67 -4.89
N GLN A 32 0.27 -10.62 -3.97
CA GLN A 32 -1.00 -10.95 -3.33
C GLN A 32 -1.48 -9.76 -2.48
N TYR A 33 -0.62 -9.21 -1.63
CA TYR A 33 -0.98 -8.09 -0.78
C TYR A 33 -1.27 -6.81 -1.57
N LYS A 34 -0.46 -6.52 -2.61
CA LYS A 34 -0.75 -5.41 -3.53
C LYS A 34 -2.03 -5.61 -4.32
N GLY A 35 -2.33 -6.84 -4.74
CA GLY A 35 -3.59 -7.18 -5.40
C GLY A 35 -4.78 -7.02 -4.48
N HIS A 36 -4.63 -7.38 -3.20
CA HIS A 36 -5.67 -7.18 -2.19
C HIS A 36 -5.96 -5.70 -1.96
N LEU A 37 -4.91 -4.87 -1.78
CA LEU A 37 -5.06 -3.41 -1.69
C LEU A 37 -5.71 -2.83 -2.97
N ALA A 38 -5.27 -3.25 -4.16
CA ALA A 38 -5.85 -2.80 -5.41
C ALA A 38 -7.34 -3.17 -5.52
N ARG A 39 -7.73 -4.36 -5.07
CA ARG A 39 -9.14 -4.78 -5.02
C ARG A 39 -9.95 -3.90 -4.07
N VAL A 40 -9.43 -3.61 -2.88
CA VAL A 40 -10.07 -2.69 -1.91
C VAL A 40 -10.30 -1.33 -2.55
N LEU A 41 -9.27 -0.74 -3.18
CA LEU A 41 -9.38 0.55 -3.85
C LEU A 41 -10.40 0.54 -5.00
N ALA A 42 -10.41 -0.53 -5.82
CA ALA A 42 -11.31 -0.66 -6.95
C ALA A 42 -12.78 -0.85 -6.56
N LEU A 43 -13.05 -1.38 -5.36
CA LEU A 43 -14.40 -1.60 -4.84
C LEU A 43 -14.88 -0.47 -3.93
N SER A 44 -14.00 0.49 -3.60
CA SER A 44 -14.35 1.63 -2.78
C SER A 44 -15.37 2.54 -3.51
N PRO A 45 -16.44 2.99 -2.84
CA PRO A 45 -17.37 3.97 -3.39
C PRO A 45 -16.74 5.38 -3.48
N VAL A 46 -15.60 5.59 -2.81
CA VAL A 46 -14.84 6.85 -2.80
C VAL A 46 -13.52 6.66 -3.54
N ALA A 47 -13.17 7.60 -4.41
CA ALA A 47 -11.90 7.58 -5.12
C ALA A 47 -10.75 8.04 -4.20
N ALA A 48 -9.61 7.35 -4.26
CA ALA A 48 -8.37 7.85 -3.69
C ALA A 48 -7.66 8.79 -4.67
N GLU A 49 -7.62 10.09 -4.35
CA GLU A 49 -6.96 11.09 -5.19
C GLU A 49 -5.47 11.24 -4.88
N ASP A 50 -5.04 10.82 -3.70
CA ASP A 50 -3.67 10.88 -3.23
C ASP A 50 -3.31 9.71 -2.29
N ALA A 51 -2.08 9.70 -1.77
CA ALA A 51 -1.61 8.65 -0.88
C ALA A 51 -2.36 8.61 0.46
N ALA A 52 -2.85 9.75 0.96
CA ALA A 52 -3.62 9.81 2.19
C ALA A 52 -5.01 9.17 1.99
N GLY A 53 -5.65 9.43 0.85
CA GLY A 53 -6.89 8.75 0.45
C GLY A 53 -6.70 7.25 0.28
N VAL A 54 -5.59 6.81 -0.31
CA VAL A 54 -5.25 5.37 -0.39
C VAL A 54 -5.13 4.76 1.02
N ALA A 55 -4.41 5.42 1.93
CA ALA A 55 -4.23 4.94 3.30
C ALA A 55 -5.56 4.89 4.08
N ALA A 56 -6.42 5.91 3.91
CA ALA A 56 -7.73 5.98 4.57
C ALA A 56 -8.65 4.84 4.13
N ILE A 57 -8.78 4.59 2.82
CA ILE A 57 -9.60 3.49 2.29
C ILE A 57 -9.04 2.13 2.75
N ALA A 58 -7.71 1.98 2.76
CA ALA A 58 -7.07 0.75 3.22
C ALA A 58 -7.35 0.49 4.71
N ALA A 59 -7.26 1.54 5.55
CA ALA A 59 -7.54 1.45 6.98
C ALA A 59 -9.01 1.09 7.26
N ASP A 60 -9.96 1.67 6.52
CA ASP A 60 -11.39 1.31 6.61
C ASP A 60 -11.64 -0.16 6.27
N ALA A 61 -10.86 -0.72 5.34
CA ALA A 61 -10.87 -2.13 4.99
C ALA A 61 -10.06 -3.03 5.95
N GLY A 62 -9.53 -2.49 7.05
CA GLY A 62 -8.77 -3.24 8.07
C GLY A 62 -7.31 -3.53 7.69
N LEU A 63 -6.76 -2.86 6.68
CA LEU A 63 -5.35 -2.96 6.32
C LEU A 63 -4.52 -1.94 7.09
N THR A 64 -3.34 -2.34 7.56
CA THR A 64 -2.41 -1.41 8.21
C THR A 64 -1.50 -0.79 7.16
N VAL A 65 -1.68 0.50 6.90
CA VAL A 65 -0.87 1.26 5.93
C VAL A 65 -0.24 2.46 6.63
N GLU A 66 1.05 2.65 6.40
CA GLU A 66 1.83 3.77 6.88
C GLU A 66 2.26 4.64 5.70
N GLN A 67 2.17 5.96 5.83
CA GLN A 67 2.64 6.90 4.81
C GLN A 67 4.04 7.37 5.17
N ASP A 68 5.02 6.94 4.38
CA ASP A 68 6.43 7.22 4.63
C ASP A 68 6.81 8.65 4.24
N SER A 69 6.33 9.10 3.08
CA SER A 69 6.54 10.45 2.54
C SER A 69 5.69 10.65 1.29
N GLY A 70 5.19 11.86 1.03
CA GLY A 70 4.55 12.21 -0.25
C GLY A 70 3.63 11.12 -0.80
N THR A 71 4.07 10.41 -1.84
CA THR A 71 3.34 9.31 -2.50
C THR A 71 3.84 7.89 -2.16
N ALA A 72 4.73 7.73 -1.18
CA ALA A 72 5.24 6.45 -0.71
C ALA A 72 4.43 5.92 0.48
N LEU A 73 3.94 4.69 0.36
CA LEU A 73 3.19 3.97 1.38
C LEU A 73 3.86 2.64 1.69
N THR A 74 3.79 2.23 2.96
CA THR A 74 4.16 0.89 3.41
C THR A 74 2.92 0.17 3.94
N LEU A 75 2.54 -0.91 3.26
CA LEU A 75 1.55 -1.86 3.74
C LEU A 75 2.21 -2.85 4.69
N VAL A 76 1.74 -2.88 5.93
CA VAL A 76 2.26 -3.72 7.01
C VAL A 76 1.41 -4.97 7.16
N VAL A 77 2.05 -6.14 7.16
CA VAL A 77 1.40 -7.47 7.21
C VAL A 77 2.01 -8.42 8.24
#